data_AF-A0A3L7Y6H4-F1
#
_entry.id   AF-A0A3L7Y6H4-F1
#
_cell.length_a   1.000
_cell.length_b   1.000
_cell.length_c   1.000
_cell.angle_alpha   90.00
_cell.angle_beta   90.00
_cell.angle_gamma   90.00
#
_symmetry.space_group_name_H-M   'P 1'
#
loop_
_entity.id
_entity.type
_entity.pdbx_description
1 polymer ?
#
loop_
_entity_poly.entity_id
_entity_poly.type
_entity_poly.pdbx_seq_one_letter_code
_entity_poly.pdbx_strand_id
1 'polypeptide(L)'
;LVLQQPVAAAAGDRFILRLPSPSTTIGGGVVVDAQPRRLHRSGDAAVVERLAALATSEPAELLLAAVRALGVCELAEAGQRASLAPEQAAHALQALIARGALRALGSAQAGGADGLLAAAELGQQFGERAERELRSFHAAYPLRSGMPREELKSRMGQALRAFNALLEHTATQGLVVDERSTVRLAAHGVRFSLQQQAQVDGLLARFSGGLGGTLPSRKESVEAVGEVVLQALLAQGRLLALSAEVLVPDVVYEQMLQAVREETGARGSITVAALRDKMQTSRKYALAMLEHLDARGITQRRGDERVLREARS
;
A
#
# COMPACT_ATOMS: atom_id res chain seq x y z
N LEU A 1 39.39 19.75 -9.29
CA LEU A 1 39.76 20.60 -10.44
C LEU A 1 38.67 21.65 -10.63
N VAL A 2 39.02 22.87 -11.01
CA VAL A 2 38.05 23.92 -11.38
C VAL A 2 38.24 24.20 -12.87
N LEU A 3 37.18 24.06 -13.66
CA LEU A 3 37.22 24.22 -15.11
C LEU A 3 36.69 25.61 -15.49
N GLN A 4 37.29 26.25 -16.50
CA GLN A 4 36.83 27.56 -16.99
C GLN A 4 35.51 27.46 -17.76
N GLN A 5 35.23 26.30 -18.36
CA GLN A 5 34.00 26.01 -19.08
C GLN A 5 33.41 24.69 -18.57
N PRO A 6 32.07 24.55 -18.55
CA PRO A 6 31.42 23.28 -18.24
C PRO A 6 31.85 22.19 -19.22
N VAL A 7 32.14 21.01 -18.70
CA VAL A 7 32.50 19.83 -19.50
C VAL A 7 31.64 18.66 -19.04
N ALA A 8 31.17 17.84 -19.98
CA ALA A 8 30.56 16.56 -19.66
C ALA A 8 31.66 15.55 -19.32
N ALA A 9 31.74 15.15 -18.05
CA ALA A 9 32.65 14.13 -17.55
C ALA A 9 31.91 13.22 -16.57
N ALA A 10 32.29 11.94 -16.55
CA ALA A 10 31.80 10.93 -15.62
C ALA A 10 32.93 10.45 -14.70
N ALA A 11 32.59 9.84 -13.57
CA ALA A 11 33.58 9.16 -12.75
C ALA A 11 34.19 7.98 -13.53
N GLY A 12 35.50 7.82 -13.46
CA GLY A 12 36.29 6.86 -14.23
C GLY A 12 36.94 7.46 -15.50
N ASP A 13 36.50 8.65 -15.95
CA ASP A 13 37.09 9.29 -17.12
C ASP A 13 38.55 9.67 -16.88
N ARG A 14 39.41 9.34 -17.85
CA ARG A 14 40.83 9.70 -17.81
C ARG A 14 41.02 11.09 -18.39
N PHE A 15 41.82 11.90 -17.71
CA PHE A 15 42.21 13.22 -18.19
C PHE A 15 43.73 13.41 -18.12
N ILE A 16 44.21 14.38 -18.90
CA ILE A 16 45.60 14.83 -18.89
C ILE A 16 45.65 16.31 -18.53
N LEU A 17 46.64 16.69 -17.72
CA LEU A 17 46.95 18.08 -17.38
C LEU A 17 48.13 18.52 -18.23
N ARG A 18 47.95 19.60 -19.00
CA ARG A 18 48.98 20.16 -19.88
C ARG A 18 49.16 21.65 -19.61
N LEU A 19 50.40 22.13 -19.68
CA LEU A 19 50.70 23.56 -19.79
C LEU A 19 50.39 24.01 -21.23
N PRO A 20 49.69 25.13 -21.43
CA PRO A 20 49.35 25.61 -22.76
C PRO A 20 50.57 26.14 -23.53
N SER A 21 51.54 26.76 -22.86
CA SER A 21 52.81 27.15 -23.47
C SER A 21 53.93 27.27 -22.44
N PRO A 22 55.09 26.63 -22.66
CA PRO A 22 55.35 25.62 -23.69
C PRO A 22 54.49 24.37 -23.46
N SER A 23 54.09 23.68 -24.54
CA SER A 23 53.18 22.54 -24.47
C SER A 23 53.81 21.34 -23.77
N THR A 24 53.57 21.23 -22.46
CA THR A 24 54.18 20.20 -21.61
C THR A 24 53.11 19.45 -20.85
N THR A 25 53.14 18.12 -20.87
CA THR A 25 52.24 17.30 -20.04
C THR A 25 52.75 17.33 -18.60
N ILE A 26 51.94 17.87 -17.69
CA ILE A 26 52.23 17.95 -16.25
C ILE A 26 51.94 16.60 -15.59
N GLY A 27 50.88 15.94 -16.04
CA GLY A 27 50.46 14.65 -15.50
C GLY A 27 49.11 14.21 -16.07
N GLY A 28 48.55 13.17 -15.47
CA GLY A 28 47.21 12.68 -15.77
C GLY A 28 46.49 12.27 -14.51
N GLY A 29 45.20 11.99 -14.65
CA GLY A 29 44.38 11.52 -13.55
C GLY A 29 43.09 10.87 -14.03
N VAL A 30 42.32 10.40 -13.07
CA VAL A 30 40.99 9.85 -13.27
C VAL A 30 39.99 10.72 -12.51
N VAL A 31 38.85 11.00 -13.12
CA VAL A 31 37.75 11.70 -12.47
C VAL A 31 37.16 10.74 -11.42
N VAL A 32 37.21 11.12 -10.14
CA VAL A 32 36.64 10.31 -9.05
C VAL A 32 35.22 10.79 -8.70
N ASP A 33 35.00 12.10 -8.68
CA ASP A 33 33.71 12.73 -8.43
C ASP A 33 33.52 13.88 -9.43
N ALA A 34 32.59 13.71 -10.37
CA ALA A 34 32.33 14.68 -11.43
C ALA A 34 31.42 15.84 -10.98
N GLN A 35 30.68 15.68 -9.88
CA GLN A 35 29.72 16.66 -9.38
C GLN A 35 29.87 16.92 -7.87
N PRO A 36 31.01 17.46 -7.43
CA PRO A 36 31.21 17.78 -6.02
C PRO A 36 30.20 18.85 -5.57
N ARG A 37 29.48 18.58 -4.47
CA ARG A 37 28.44 19.48 -3.93
C ARG A 37 28.95 20.84 -3.45
N ARG A 38 30.25 20.95 -3.18
CA ARG A 38 30.90 22.19 -2.73
C ARG A 38 32.35 22.22 -3.20
N LEU A 39 32.90 23.43 -3.28
CA LEU A 39 34.33 23.60 -3.52
C LEU A 39 35.11 23.19 -2.26
N HIS A 40 36.11 22.33 -2.44
CA HIS A 40 36.98 21.88 -1.36
C HIS A 40 38.32 22.61 -1.41
N ARG A 41 38.93 22.85 -0.24
CA ARG A 41 40.25 23.47 -0.15
C ARG A 41 41.31 22.52 -0.71
N SER A 42 42.25 23.07 -1.46
CA SER A 42 43.40 22.29 -1.95
C SER A 42 44.21 21.76 -0.76
N GLY A 43 44.49 20.45 -0.73
CA GLY A 43 45.26 19.78 0.32
C GLY A 43 44.48 19.39 1.58
N ASP A 44 43.14 19.44 1.56
CA ASP A 44 42.32 18.92 2.67
C ASP A 44 42.46 17.39 2.76
N ALA A 45 43.16 16.92 3.79
CA ALA A 45 43.47 15.49 3.99
C ALA A 45 42.21 14.62 4.03
N ALA A 46 41.13 15.11 4.65
CA ALA A 46 39.87 14.37 4.74
C ALA A 46 39.19 14.22 3.37
N VAL A 47 39.35 15.21 2.49
CA VAL A 47 38.84 15.15 1.12
C VAL A 47 39.66 14.20 0.27
N VAL A 48 40.99 14.22 0.40
CA VAL A 48 41.89 13.30 -0.30
C VAL A 48 41.62 11.86 0.11
N GLU A 49 41.47 11.59 1.41
CA GLU A 49 41.16 10.26 1.93
C GLU A 49 39.79 9.76 1.44
N ARG A 50 38.76 10.63 1.47
CA ARG A 50 37.45 10.33 0.90
C ARG A 50 37.53 9.99 -0.59
N LEU A 51 38.26 10.78 -1.38
CA LEU A 51 38.42 10.55 -2.81
C LEU A 51 39.23 9.28 -3.09
N ALA A 52 40.25 8.96 -2.28
CA ALA A 52 41.00 7.71 -2.38
C ALA A 52 40.12 6.49 -2.08
N ALA A 53 39.26 6.58 -1.06
CA ALA A 53 38.28 5.56 -0.73
C ALA A 53 37.26 5.38 -1.87
N LEU A 54 36.74 6.47 -2.45
CA LEU A 54 35.86 6.42 -3.62
C LEU A 54 36.53 5.78 -4.84
N ALA A 55 37.82 6.07 -5.08
CA ALA A 55 38.57 5.54 -6.22
C ALA A 55 38.89 4.04 -6.10
N THR A 56 38.87 3.48 -4.90
CA THR A 56 39.20 2.07 -4.63
C THR A 56 37.98 1.22 -4.28
N SER A 57 36.83 1.84 -4.01
CA SER A 57 35.60 1.13 -3.68
C SER A 57 34.96 0.52 -4.93
N GLU A 58 34.45 -0.71 -4.80
CA GLU A 58 33.64 -1.30 -5.85
C GLU A 58 32.34 -0.48 -6.06
N PRO A 59 31.90 -0.26 -7.31
CA PRO A 59 30.67 0.47 -7.61
C PRO A 59 29.44 -0.04 -6.85
N ALA A 60 29.38 -1.36 -6.59
CA ALA A 60 28.31 -1.97 -5.80
C ALA A 60 28.28 -1.47 -4.34
N GLU A 61 29.44 -1.32 -3.69
CA GLU A 61 29.50 -0.82 -2.31
C GLU A 61 29.16 0.66 -2.22
N LEU A 62 29.59 1.46 -3.20
CA LEU A 62 29.23 2.89 -3.29
C LEU A 62 27.73 3.08 -3.46
N LEU A 63 27.11 2.29 -4.34
CA LEU A 63 25.67 2.33 -4.56
C LEU A 63 24.89 1.88 -3.32
N LEU A 64 25.33 0.80 -2.66
CA LEU A 64 24.69 0.33 -1.43
C LEU A 64 24.77 1.37 -0.29
N ALA A 65 25.93 2.01 -0.12
CA ALA A 65 26.10 3.08 0.87
C ALA A 65 25.21 4.30 0.54
N ALA A 66 25.09 4.65 -0.74
CA ALA A 66 24.20 5.71 -1.18
C ALA A 66 22.72 5.40 -0.86
N VAL A 67 22.25 4.19 -1.17
CA VAL A 67 20.87 3.76 -0.85
C VAL A 67 20.63 3.76 0.66
N ARG A 68 21.55 3.21 1.47
CA ARG A 68 21.42 3.24 2.94
C ARG A 68 21.29 4.65 3.51
N ALA A 69 22.02 5.60 2.94
CA ALA A 69 21.97 6.99 3.38
C ALA A 69 20.70 7.73 2.94
N LEU A 70 20.09 7.34 1.82
CA LEU A 70 18.86 7.93 1.29
C LEU A 70 17.59 7.25 1.82
N GLY A 71 17.69 5.98 2.24
CA GLY A 71 16.55 5.16 2.64
C GLY A 71 15.89 4.51 1.42
N VAL A 72 14.67 4.96 1.09
CA VAL A 72 13.95 4.54 -0.13
C VAL A 72 14.16 5.60 -1.20
N CYS A 73 14.78 5.24 -2.32
CA CYS A 73 15.14 6.20 -3.38
C CYS A 73 15.10 5.56 -4.77
N GLU A 74 15.20 6.37 -5.82
CA GLU A 74 15.33 5.91 -7.21
C GLU A 74 16.79 5.59 -7.54
N LEU A 75 17.02 4.75 -8.56
CA LEU A 75 18.38 4.40 -9.00
C LEU A 75 19.18 5.63 -9.44
N ALA A 76 18.53 6.59 -10.11
CA ALA A 76 19.20 7.80 -10.58
C ALA A 76 19.73 8.65 -9.42
N GLU A 77 18.95 8.81 -8.35
CA GLU A 77 19.35 9.55 -7.16
C GLU A 77 20.49 8.85 -6.41
N ALA A 78 20.40 7.52 -6.26
CA ALA A 78 21.45 6.72 -5.65
C ALA A 78 22.75 6.75 -6.47
N GLY A 79 22.65 6.64 -7.80
CA GLY A 79 23.76 6.72 -8.73
C GLY A 79 24.46 8.09 -8.70
N GLN A 80 23.70 9.18 -8.72
CA GLN A 80 24.23 10.54 -8.57
C GLN A 80 24.95 10.72 -7.23
N ARG A 81 24.37 10.21 -6.12
CA ARG A 81 25.00 10.30 -4.81
C ARG A 81 26.27 9.46 -4.70
N ALA A 82 26.32 8.31 -5.39
CA ALA A 82 27.48 7.44 -5.49
C ALA A 82 28.51 7.93 -6.52
N SER A 83 28.23 9.04 -7.22
CA SER A 83 29.03 9.55 -8.34
C SER A 83 29.26 8.50 -9.44
N LEU A 84 28.28 7.62 -9.69
CA LEU A 84 28.35 6.56 -10.70
C LEU A 84 27.69 7.00 -12.01
N ALA A 85 28.26 6.58 -13.14
CA ALA A 85 27.58 6.70 -14.43
C ALA A 85 26.32 5.81 -14.45
N PRO A 86 25.28 6.14 -15.25
CA PRO A 86 24.03 5.37 -15.30
C PRO A 86 24.25 3.88 -15.59
N GLU A 87 25.16 3.55 -16.50
CA GLU A 87 25.50 2.16 -16.85
C GLU A 87 26.16 1.41 -15.68
N GLN A 88 27.08 2.07 -14.96
CA GLN A 88 27.73 1.51 -13.78
C GLN A 88 26.74 1.30 -12.64
N ALA A 89 25.83 2.26 -12.43
CA ALA A 89 24.77 2.16 -11.43
C ALA A 89 23.81 1.00 -11.75
N ALA A 90 23.44 0.80 -13.02
CA ALA A 90 22.61 -0.32 -13.45
C ALA A 90 23.30 -1.67 -13.23
N HIS A 91 24.58 -1.78 -13.60
CA HIS A 91 25.37 -3.00 -13.37
C HIS A 91 25.55 -3.31 -11.88
N ALA A 92 25.87 -2.29 -11.08
CA ALA A 92 25.97 -2.39 -9.63
C ALA A 92 24.62 -2.82 -9.02
N LEU A 93 23.50 -2.25 -9.47
CA LEU A 93 22.17 -2.64 -9.02
C LEU A 93 21.89 -4.13 -9.27
N GLN A 94 22.20 -4.63 -10.47
CA GLN A 94 22.01 -6.05 -10.80
C GLN A 94 22.81 -6.95 -9.87
N ALA A 95 24.09 -6.63 -9.62
CA ALA A 95 24.93 -7.37 -8.67
C ALA A 95 24.38 -7.33 -7.24
N LEU A 96 23.90 -6.17 -6.79
CA LEU A 96 23.33 -5.97 -5.45
C LEU A 96 22.01 -6.71 -5.24
N ILE A 97 21.15 -6.77 -6.26
CA ILE A 97 19.91 -7.54 -6.23
C ILE A 97 20.20 -9.04 -6.25
N ALA A 98 21.14 -9.48 -7.10
CA ALA A 98 21.50 -10.90 -7.21
C ALA A 98 22.04 -11.47 -5.88
N ARG A 99 22.82 -10.67 -5.13
CA ARG A 99 23.30 -11.05 -3.79
C ARG A 99 22.31 -10.75 -2.65
N GLY A 100 21.15 -10.16 -2.95
CA GLY A 100 20.09 -9.86 -1.98
C GLY A 100 20.35 -8.67 -1.05
N ALA A 101 21.31 -7.79 -1.36
CA ALA A 101 21.64 -6.62 -0.54
C ALA A 101 20.71 -5.41 -0.81
N LEU A 102 20.23 -5.28 -2.05
CA LEU A 102 19.21 -4.30 -2.42
C LEU A 102 17.93 -5.01 -2.86
N ARG A 103 16.80 -4.35 -2.64
CA ARG A 103 15.48 -4.76 -3.10
C ARG A 103 14.88 -3.64 -3.94
N ALA A 104 14.28 -4.01 -5.07
CA ALA A 104 13.35 -3.13 -5.76
C ALA A 104 12.00 -3.19 -5.05
N LEU A 105 11.39 -2.02 -4.86
CA LEU A 105 10.10 -1.83 -4.23
C LEU A 105 9.10 -1.32 -5.27
N GLY A 106 7.89 -1.90 -5.27
CA GLY A 106 6.82 -1.56 -6.21
C GLY A 106 6.84 -2.39 -7.50
N SER A 107 5.84 -2.16 -8.34
CA SER A 107 5.62 -2.87 -9.62
C SER A 107 6.52 -2.40 -10.77
N ALA A 108 7.20 -1.26 -10.60
CA ALA A 108 8.18 -0.78 -11.57
C ALA A 108 9.43 -1.68 -11.54
N GLN A 109 9.89 -2.10 -12.71
CA GLN A 109 11.08 -2.94 -12.84
C GLN A 109 12.28 -2.29 -12.15
N ALA A 110 13.12 -3.11 -11.53
CA ALA A 110 14.39 -2.67 -10.96
C ALA A 110 15.24 -1.98 -12.04
N GLY A 111 15.36 -0.64 -11.97
CA GLY A 111 16.09 0.17 -12.95
C GLY A 111 15.23 0.97 -13.95
N GLY A 112 13.89 0.92 -13.86
CA GLY A 112 13.02 1.88 -14.53
C GLY A 112 13.01 3.24 -13.83
N ALA A 113 12.62 4.30 -14.54
CA ALA A 113 12.59 5.67 -14.01
C ALA A 113 11.76 5.82 -12.71
N ASP A 114 10.75 4.95 -12.50
CA ASP A 114 9.89 4.96 -11.31
C ASP A 114 10.20 3.84 -10.29
N GLY A 115 11.25 3.04 -10.53
CA GLY A 115 11.64 1.92 -9.67
C GLY A 115 12.26 2.41 -8.37
N LEU A 116 11.59 2.17 -7.24
CA LEU A 116 12.13 2.48 -5.92
C LEU A 116 13.06 1.36 -5.45
N LEU A 117 14.10 1.75 -4.74
CA LEU A 117 15.11 0.87 -4.17
C LEU A 117 15.19 1.07 -2.68
N ALA A 118 15.45 -0.01 -1.96
CA ALA A 118 15.80 0.01 -0.55
C ALA A 118 16.87 -1.04 -0.24
N ALA A 119 17.66 -0.77 0.80
CA ALA A 119 18.50 -1.81 1.39
C ALA A 119 17.62 -2.93 1.96
N ALA A 120 18.06 -4.18 1.82
CA ALA A 120 17.32 -5.32 2.33
C ALA A 120 17.06 -5.22 3.84
N GLU A 121 18.05 -4.73 4.59
CA GLU A 121 17.93 -4.46 6.02
C GLU A 121 16.82 -3.46 6.36
N LEU A 122 16.62 -2.43 5.53
CA LEU A 122 15.56 -1.43 5.76
C LEU A 122 14.18 -2.05 5.62
N GLY A 123 13.99 -2.90 4.61
CA GLY A 123 12.74 -3.64 4.41
C GLY A 123 12.43 -4.56 5.61
N GLN A 124 13.43 -5.29 6.09
CA GLN A 124 13.29 -6.13 7.27
C GLN A 124 12.94 -5.32 8.53
N GLN A 125 13.68 -4.24 8.80
CA GLN A 125 13.43 -3.37 9.95
C GLN A 125 12.03 -2.73 9.90
N PHE A 126 11.58 -2.34 8.70
CA PHE A 126 10.22 -1.84 8.50
C PHE A 126 9.18 -2.92 8.81
N GLY A 127 9.36 -4.14 8.28
CA GLY A 127 8.46 -5.28 8.53
C GLY A 127 8.36 -5.63 10.01
N GLU A 128 9.49 -5.77 10.71
CA GLU A 128 9.53 -6.05 12.15
C GLU A 128 8.85 -4.95 12.99
N ARG A 129 9.07 -3.67 12.61
CA ARG A 129 8.42 -2.55 13.30
C ARG A 129 6.91 -2.51 13.03
N ALA A 130 6.50 -2.69 11.78
CA ALA A 130 5.09 -2.76 11.41
C ALA A 130 4.40 -3.92 12.14
N GLU A 131 5.05 -5.07 12.25
CA GLU A 131 4.53 -6.20 13.00
C GLU A 131 4.33 -5.87 14.48
N ARG A 132 5.30 -5.25 15.13
CA ARG A 132 5.20 -4.82 16.55
C ARG A 132 4.04 -3.83 16.76
N GLU A 133 3.93 -2.82 15.90
CA GLU A 133 2.86 -1.81 15.99
C GLU A 133 1.48 -2.44 15.80
N LEU A 134 1.31 -3.29 14.78
CA LEU A 134 0.06 -3.97 14.52
C LEU A 134 -0.30 -4.96 15.64
N ARG A 135 0.68 -5.69 16.19
CA ARG A 135 0.46 -6.60 17.31
C ARG A 135 -0.03 -5.86 18.56
N SER A 136 0.62 -4.74 18.88
CA SER A 136 0.21 -3.86 19.99
C SER A 136 -1.20 -3.32 19.80
N PHE A 137 -1.52 -2.86 18.59
CA PHE A 137 -2.85 -2.37 18.24
C PHE A 137 -3.93 -3.45 18.33
N HIS A 138 -3.68 -4.65 17.80
CA HIS A 138 -4.66 -5.75 17.88
C HIS A 138 -4.88 -6.22 19.32
N ALA A 139 -3.85 -6.18 20.17
CA ALA A 139 -4.00 -6.47 21.59
C ALA A 139 -4.86 -5.42 22.31
N ALA A 140 -4.68 -4.14 21.98
CA ALA A 140 -5.49 -3.04 22.53
C ALA A 140 -6.92 -3.00 21.98
N TYR A 141 -7.12 -3.40 20.72
CA TYR A 141 -8.40 -3.35 20.02
C TYR A 141 -8.73 -4.68 19.29
N PRO A 142 -9.03 -5.78 20.02
CA PRO A 142 -9.20 -7.11 19.42
C PRO A 142 -10.34 -7.22 18.41
N LEU A 143 -11.33 -6.34 18.54
CA LEU A 143 -12.53 -6.31 17.69
C LEU A 143 -12.36 -5.48 16.41
N ARG A 144 -11.27 -4.71 16.27
CA ARG A 144 -10.99 -3.97 15.03
C ARG A 144 -10.39 -4.91 14.00
N SER A 145 -10.83 -4.78 12.74
CA SER A 145 -10.33 -5.57 11.61
C SER A 145 -8.86 -5.28 11.31
N GLY A 146 -8.41 -4.05 11.53
CA GLY A 146 -7.02 -3.64 11.40
C GLY A 146 -6.78 -2.22 11.89
N MET A 147 -5.52 -1.79 11.87
CA MET A 147 -5.11 -0.42 12.14
C MET A 147 -5.42 0.46 10.93
N PRO A 148 -5.96 1.69 11.12
CA PRO A 148 -6.07 2.65 10.03
C PRO A 148 -4.72 2.89 9.35
N ARG A 149 -4.71 2.90 8.02
CA ARG A 149 -3.47 3.05 7.24
C ARG A 149 -2.69 4.31 7.59
N GLU A 150 -3.38 5.44 7.75
CA GLU A 150 -2.76 6.72 8.13
C GLU A 150 -2.20 6.70 9.56
N GLU A 151 -2.81 5.96 10.48
CA GLU A 151 -2.28 5.77 11.83
C GLU A 151 -0.97 4.99 11.79
N LEU A 152 -0.93 3.88 11.04
CA LEU A 152 0.31 3.11 10.85
C LEU A 152 1.40 3.97 10.22
N LYS A 153 1.08 4.70 9.15
CA LYS A 153 2.03 5.61 8.49
C LYS A 153 2.60 6.67 9.45
N SER A 154 1.74 7.29 10.25
CA SER A 154 2.14 8.29 11.25
C SER A 154 3.10 7.69 12.27
N ARG A 155 2.80 6.50 12.79
CA ARG A 155 3.67 5.78 13.74
C ARG A 155 5.00 5.33 13.13
N MET A 156 5.02 4.99 11.85
CA MET A 156 6.23 4.56 11.14
C MET A 156 7.15 5.74 10.79
N GLY A 157 6.62 6.95 10.65
CA GLY A 157 7.38 8.18 10.39
C GLY A 157 8.05 8.20 9.01
N GLN A 158 7.53 7.45 8.05
CA GLN A 158 8.05 7.38 6.68
C GLN A 158 7.31 8.35 5.75
N ALA A 159 8.00 8.87 4.74
CA ALA A 159 7.36 9.62 3.66
C ALA A 159 6.33 8.73 2.93
N LEU A 160 5.25 9.32 2.41
CA LEU A 160 4.12 8.55 1.83
C LEU A 160 4.57 7.57 0.73
N ARG A 161 5.44 8.00 -0.17
CA ARG A 161 5.95 7.16 -1.28
C ARG A 161 6.76 5.97 -0.75
N ALA A 162 7.65 6.22 0.21
CA ALA A 162 8.45 5.18 0.87
C ALA A 162 7.57 4.20 1.68
N PHE A 163 6.61 4.74 2.44
CA PHE A 163 5.67 3.94 3.23
C PHE A 163 4.87 2.99 2.35
N ASN A 164 4.30 3.49 1.24
CA ASN A 164 3.53 2.65 0.32
C ASN A 164 4.37 1.50 -0.25
N ALA A 165 5.58 1.81 -0.71
CA ALA A 165 6.48 0.84 -1.33
C ALA A 165 6.97 -0.22 -0.34
N LEU A 166 7.32 0.18 0.89
CA LEU A 166 7.72 -0.74 1.96
C LEU A 166 6.56 -1.58 2.47
N LEU A 167 5.36 -1.01 2.59
CA LEU A 167 4.17 -1.72 3.02
C LEU A 167 3.73 -2.77 1.99
N GLU A 168 3.74 -2.42 0.71
CA GLU A 168 3.47 -3.35 -0.39
C GLU A 168 4.48 -4.50 -0.38
N HIS A 169 5.77 -4.20 -0.22
CA HIS A 169 6.79 -5.23 -0.08
C HIS A 169 6.52 -6.16 1.12
N THR A 170 6.20 -5.60 2.29
CA THR A 170 5.87 -6.37 3.50
C THR A 170 4.61 -7.22 3.29
N ALA A 171 3.65 -6.74 2.52
CA ALA A 171 2.44 -7.48 2.17
C ALA A 171 2.74 -8.65 1.22
N THR A 172 3.61 -8.47 0.22
CA THR A 172 4.04 -9.57 -0.67
C THR A 172 4.81 -10.68 0.05
N GLN A 173 5.43 -10.36 1.19
CA GLN A 173 6.03 -11.35 2.09
C GLN A 173 5.00 -12.11 2.96
N GLY A 174 3.72 -11.72 2.92
CA GLY A 174 2.65 -12.36 3.69
C GLY A 174 2.64 -12.01 5.18
N LEU A 175 3.40 -11.01 5.62
CA LEU A 175 3.42 -10.56 7.02
C LEU A 175 2.17 -9.74 7.37
N VAL A 176 1.74 -8.90 6.44
CA VAL A 176 0.61 -7.98 6.60
C VAL A 176 -0.38 -8.10 5.45
N VAL A 177 -1.63 -7.72 5.70
CA VAL A 177 -2.67 -7.58 4.69
C VAL A 177 -3.09 -6.11 4.64
N ASP A 178 -2.98 -5.52 3.46
CA ASP A 178 -3.39 -4.15 3.17
C ASP A 178 -4.79 -4.16 2.52
N GLU A 179 -5.79 -3.68 3.26
CA GLU A 179 -7.19 -3.61 2.83
C GLU A 179 -7.56 -2.19 2.33
N ARG A 180 -6.56 -1.44 1.83
CA ARG A 180 -6.61 -0.04 1.35
C ARG A 180 -6.85 1.00 2.46
N SER A 181 -7.86 0.81 3.30
CA SER A 181 -8.19 1.71 4.42
C SER A 181 -7.54 1.28 5.73
N THR A 182 -7.39 -0.03 5.92
CA THR A 182 -6.81 -0.65 7.11
C THR A 182 -5.68 -1.59 6.76
N VAL A 183 -4.76 -1.76 7.70
CA VAL A 183 -3.66 -2.72 7.64
C VAL A 183 -3.75 -3.62 8.85
N ARG A 184 -3.60 -4.93 8.64
CA ARG A 184 -3.58 -5.92 9.72
C ARG A 184 -2.46 -6.94 9.52
N LEU A 185 -2.15 -7.69 10.57
CA LEU A 185 -1.30 -8.86 10.45
C LEU A 185 -2.07 -9.92 9.66
N ALA A 186 -1.37 -10.68 8.81
CA ALA A 186 -2.00 -11.77 8.08
C ALA A 186 -2.63 -12.80 9.04
N ALA A 187 -1.99 -13.04 10.19
CA ALA A 187 -2.47 -13.93 11.24
C ALA A 187 -3.57 -13.33 12.14
N HIS A 188 -3.87 -12.03 12.03
CA HIS A 188 -4.92 -11.41 12.85
C HIS A 188 -6.30 -11.72 12.28
N GLY A 189 -7.17 -12.20 13.17
CA GLY A 189 -8.60 -12.33 12.93
C GLY A 189 -9.33 -11.80 14.16
N VAL A 190 -10.47 -11.13 13.93
CA VAL A 190 -11.30 -10.61 15.03
C VAL A 190 -11.83 -11.78 15.86
N ARG A 191 -11.46 -11.81 17.15
CA ARG A 191 -11.90 -12.83 18.11
C ARG A 191 -12.82 -12.19 19.15
N PHE A 192 -13.96 -12.82 19.38
CA PHE A 192 -14.89 -12.45 20.44
C PHE A 192 -14.52 -13.20 21.73
N SER A 193 -14.69 -12.55 22.89
CA SER A 193 -14.70 -13.27 24.17
C SER A 193 -15.89 -14.23 24.24
N LEU A 194 -15.87 -15.19 25.18
CA LEU A 194 -16.99 -16.12 25.36
C LEU A 194 -18.33 -15.40 25.59
N GLN A 195 -18.32 -14.33 26.38
CA GLN A 195 -19.52 -13.52 26.64
C GLN A 195 -20.01 -12.82 25.36
N GLN A 196 -19.10 -12.18 24.62
CA GLN A 196 -19.45 -11.52 23.35
C GLN A 196 -19.94 -12.52 22.32
N GLN A 197 -19.33 -13.70 22.25
CA GLN A 197 -19.74 -14.76 21.33
C GLN A 197 -21.17 -15.22 21.62
N ALA A 198 -21.53 -15.41 22.90
CA ALA A 198 -22.90 -15.75 23.27
C ALA A 198 -23.91 -14.64 22.88
N GLN A 199 -23.55 -13.37 23.04
CA GLN A 199 -24.37 -12.24 22.60
C GLN A 199 -24.52 -12.20 21.07
N VAL A 200 -23.42 -12.43 20.34
CA VAL A 200 -23.38 -12.51 18.88
C VAL A 200 -24.28 -13.65 18.39
N ASP A 201 -24.17 -14.83 18.97
CA ASP A 201 -24.97 -16.00 18.57
C ASP A 201 -26.46 -15.76 18.86
N GLY A 202 -26.79 -15.16 20.00
CA GLY A 202 -28.15 -14.72 20.33
C GLY A 202 -28.70 -13.69 19.35
N LEU A 203 -27.89 -12.71 18.93
CA LEU A 203 -28.28 -11.73 17.91
C LEU A 203 -28.53 -12.40 16.56
N LEU A 204 -27.60 -13.24 16.09
CA LEU A 204 -27.72 -13.91 14.79
C LEU A 204 -28.88 -14.91 14.73
N ALA A 205 -29.22 -15.56 15.85
CA ALA A 205 -30.42 -16.36 15.96
C ALA A 205 -31.69 -15.53 15.67
N ARG A 206 -31.74 -14.25 16.08
CA ARG A 206 -32.86 -13.36 15.72
C ARG A 206 -32.93 -13.02 14.23
N PHE A 207 -31.80 -13.09 13.51
CA PHE A 207 -31.76 -12.94 12.06
C PHE A 207 -32.07 -14.24 11.28
N SER A 208 -32.05 -15.41 11.94
CA SER A 208 -32.25 -16.71 11.30
C SER A 208 -33.65 -16.90 10.66
N GLY A 209 -34.65 -16.14 11.13
CA GLY A 209 -36.00 -16.14 10.53
C GLY A 209 -36.05 -15.54 9.12
N GLY A 210 -34.96 -14.97 8.62
CA GLY A 210 -34.85 -14.41 7.28
C GLY A 210 -35.82 -13.26 7.03
N LEU A 211 -36.14 -13.02 5.76
CA LEU A 211 -36.99 -11.90 5.32
C LEU A 211 -38.48 -12.05 5.66
N GLY A 212 -38.92 -13.25 6.05
CA GLY A 212 -40.29 -13.54 6.50
C GLY A 212 -40.55 -13.18 7.97
N GLY A 213 -39.48 -12.93 8.75
CA GLY A 213 -39.55 -12.45 10.13
C GLY A 213 -39.27 -10.95 10.26
N THR A 214 -39.45 -10.42 11.47
CA THR A 214 -39.00 -9.06 11.78
C THR A 214 -37.51 -9.11 12.13
N LEU A 215 -36.66 -8.70 11.18
CA LEU A 215 -35.23 -8.57 11.43
C LEU A 215 -34.95 -7.44 12.43
N PRO A 216 -34.00 -7.62 13.36
CA PRO A 216 -33.56 -6.54 14.24
C PRO A 216 -33.08 -5.31 13.46
N SER A 217 -33.47 -4.13 13.92
CA SER A 217 -32.90 -2.86 13.48
C SER A 217 -31.44 -2.72 13.92
N ARG A 218 -30.73 -1.76 13.34
CA ARG A 218 -29.38 -1.40 13.81
C ARG A 218 -29.38 -1.04 15.30
N LYS A 219 -30.35 -0.24 15.76
CA LYS A 219 -30.45 0.18 17.16
C LYS A 219 -30.60 -1.02 18.10
N GLU A 220 -31.52 -1.94 17.80
CA GLU A 220 -31.72 -3.16 18.62
C GLU A 220 -30.49 -4.08 18.59
N SER A 221 -29.75 -4.09 17.48
CA SER A 221 -28.50 -4.84 17.36
C SER A 221 -27.41 -4.22 18.25
N VAL A 222 -27.28 -2.89 18.26
CA VAL A 222 -26.36 -2.16 19.16
C VAL A 222 -26.72 -2.40 20.62
N GLU A 223 -28.01 -2.39 20.97
CA GLU A 223 -28.46 -2.69 22.34
C GLU A 223 -28.13 -4.14 22.76
N ALA A 224 -28.16 -5.09 21.83
CA ALA A 224 -27.91 -6.49 22.12
C ALA A 224 -26.42 -6.84 22.30
N VAL A 225 -25.54 -6.30 21.46
CA VAL A 225 -24.12 -6.69 21.42
C VAL A 225 -23.14 -5.54 21.66
N GLY A 226 -23.61 -4.30 21.65
CA GLY A 226 -22.78 -3.09 21.69
C GLY A 226 -22.25 -2.68 20.32
N GLU A 227 -21.96 -1.38 20.16
CA GLU A 227 -21.52 -0.81 18.88
C GLU A 227 -20.25 -1.48 18.34
N VAL A 228 -19.25 -1.73 19.20
CA VAL A 228 -17.96 -2.28 18.77
C VAL A 228 -18.10 -3.71 18.23
N VAL A 229 -18.93 -4.54 18.86
CA VAL A 229 -19.18 -5.92 18.42
C VAL A 229 -19.99 -5.91 17.12
N LEU A 230 -20.98 -5.03 16.99
CA LEU A 230 -21.74 -4.90 15.75
C LEU A 230 -20.85 -4.48 14.58
N GLN A 231 -19.96 -3.50 14.78
CA GLN A 231 -18.99 -3.09 13.76
C GLN A 231 -18.06 -4.24 13.35
N ALA A 232 -17.63 -5.08 14.31
CA ALA A 232 -16.86 -6.28 14.00
C ALA A 232 -17.64 -7.29 13.14
N LEU A 233 -18.94 -7.50 13.40
CA LEU A 233 -19.80 -8.37 12.58
C LEU A 233 -19.99 -7.85 11.15
N LEU A 234 -20.14 -6.53 11.01
CA LEU A 234 -20.22 -5.86 9.70
C LEU A 234 -18.90 -5.98 8.94
N ALA A 235 -17.77 -5.76 9.61
CA ALA A 235 -16.45 -5.89 9.01
C ALA A 235 -16.12 -7.33 8.59
N GLN A 236 -16.60 -8.33 9.35
CA GLN A 236 -16.50 -9.75 8.98
C GLN A 236 -17.47 -10.17 7.86
N GLY A 237 -18.40 -9.30 7.45
CA GLY A 237 -19.42 -9.62 6.44
C GLY A 237 -20.53 -10.56 6.93
N ARG A 238 -20.56 -10.90 8.23
CA ARG A 238 -21.62 -11.76 8.81
C ARG A 238 -22.98 -11.07 8.79
N LEU A 239 -22.97 -9.75 8.89
CA LEU A 239 -24.10 -8.87 8.67
C LEU A 239 -23.68 -7.80 7.65
N LEU A 240 -24.62 -7.33 6.86
CA LEU A 240 -24.45 -6.22 5.93
C LEU A 240 -25.48 -5.14 6.25
N ALA A 241 -25.03 -3.89 6.24
CA ALA A 241 -25.91 -2.74 6.32
C ALA A 241 -26.40 -2.36 4.92
N LEU A 242 -27.71 -2.46 4.69
CA LEU A 242 -28.37 -1.95 3.48
C LEU A 242 -28.68 -0.46 3.61
N SER A 243 -28.92 0.00 4.83
CA SER A 243 -29.14 1.41 5.15
C SER A 243 -28.68 1.70 6.58
N ALA A 244 -28.88 2.94 7.06
CA ALA A 244 -28.57 3.30 8.44
C ALA A 244 -29.33 2.45 9.49
N GLU A 245 -30.49 1.90 9.11
CA GLU A 245 -31.40 1.19 10.01
C GLU A 245 -31.55 -0.30 9.69
N VAL A 246 -31.27 -0.71 8.45
CA VAL A 246 -31.53 -2.08 7.97
C VAL A 246 -30.24 -2.87 7.89
N LEU A 247 -30.21 -3.97 8.64
CA LEU A 247 -29.16 -4.98 8.60
C LEU A 247 -29.73 -6.29 8.05
N VAL A 248 -28.92 -7.03 7.29
CA VAL A 248 -29.27 -8.36 6.78
C VAL A 248 -28.07 -9.31 6.86
N PRO A 249 -28.24 -10.62 7.06
CA PRO A 249 -27.17 -11.59 6.89
C PRO A 249 -26.68 -11.67 5.43
N ASP A 250 -25.46 -12.17 5.20
CA ASP A 250 -24.93 -12.34 3.83
C ASP A 250 -25.84 -13.19 2.96
N VAL A 251 -26.37 -14.28 3.52
CA VAL A 251 -27.22 -15.22 2.77
C VAL A 251 -28.47 -14.51 2.25
N VAL A 252 -29.04 -13.60 3.06
CA VAL A 252 -30.20 -12.81 2.68
C VAL A 252 -29.84 -11.75 1.64
N TYR A 253 -28.67 -11.11 1.81
CA TYR A 253 -28.16 -10.15 0.84
C TYR A 253 -28.01 -10.77 -0.56
N GLU A 254 -27.38 -11.95 -0.64
CA GLU A 254 -27.17 -12.66 -1.90
C GLU A 254 -28.49 -13.12 -2.52
N GLN A 255 -29.44 -13.61 -1.72
CA GLN A 255 -30.79 -13.94 -2.19
C GLN A 255 -31.50 -12.73 -2.81
N MET A 256 -31.46 -11.57 -2.14
CA MET A 256 -32.07 -10.35 -2.66
C MET A 256 -31.37 -9.86 -3.94
N LEU A 257 -30.04 -9.92 -4.00
CA LEU A 257 -29.27 -9.53 -5.17
C LEU A 257 -29.58 -10.43 -6.37
N GLN A 258 -29.67 -11.74 -6.14
CA GLN A 258 -30.04 -12.72 -7.14
C GLN A 258 -31.46 -12.48 -7.66
N ALA A 259 -32.42 -12.23 -6.78
CA ALA A 259 -33.78 -11.89 -7.16
C ALA A 259 -33.86 -10.62 -8.02
N VAL A 260 -33.04 -9.60 -7.71
CA VAL A 260 -32.92 -8.39 -8.53
C VAL A 260 -32.38 -8.73 -9.91
N ARG A 261 -31.32 -9.54 -10.01
CA ARG A 261 -30.71 -9.96 -11.29
C ARG A 261 -31.68 -10.75 -12.16
N GLU A 262 -32.46 -11.66 -11.56
CA GLU A 262 -33.43 -12.46 -12.28
C GLU A 262 -34.59 -11.63 -12.83
N GLU A 263 -35.18 -10.75 -12.02
CA GLU A 263 -36.28 -9.90 -12.49
C GLU A 263 -35.84 -8.92 -13.56
N THR A 264 -34.68 -8.27 -13.37
CA THR A 264 -34.13 -7.36 -14.38
C THR A 264 -33.71 -8.09 -15.65
N GLY A 265 -33.19 -9.32 -15.56
CA GLY A 265 -32.89 -10.15 -16.72
C GLY A 265 -34.13 -10.61 -17.49
N ALA A 266 -35.23 -10.89 -16.79
CA ALA A 266 -36.49 -11.36 -17.40
C ALA A 266 -37.35 -10.22 -17.96
N ARG A 267 -37.39 -9.06 -17.30
CA ARG A 267 -38.32 -7.95 -17.60
C ARG A 267 -37.62 -6.65 -18.01
N GLY A 268 -36.29 -6.60 -17.98
CA GLY A 268 -35.48 -5.42 -18.24
C GLY A 268 -35.33 -4.47 -17.06
N SER A 269 -36.29 -4.47 -16.12
CA SER A 269 -36.29 -3.59 -14.95
C SER A 269 -36.96 -4.24 -13.74
N ILE A 270 -36.78 -3.63 -12.56
CA ILE A 270 -37.43 -4.05 -11.31
C ILE A 270 -37.97 -2.84 -10.54
N THR A 271 -39.17 -2.98 -9.98
CA THR A 271 -39.76 -2.01 -9.05
C THR A 271 -39.60 -2.47 -7.59
N VAL A 272 -39.76 -1.54 -6.65
CA VAL A 272 -39.78 -1.87 -5.21
C VAL A 272 -40.89 -2.86 -4.89
N ALA A 273 -42.06 -2.73 -5.52
CA ALA A 273 -43.19 -3.64 -5.32
C ALA A 273 -42.88 -5.06 -5.84
N ALA A 274 -42.30 -5.17 -7.04
CA ALA A 274 -41.91 -6.46 -7.61
C ALA A 274 -40.89 -7.20 -6.73
N LEU A 275 -39.86 -6.51 -6.24
CA LEU A 275 -38.87 -7.12 -5.35
C LEU A 275 -39.50 -7.54 -4.02
N ARG A 276 -40.35 -6.69 -3.43
CA ARG A 276 -41.09 -6.98 -2.21
C ARG A 276 -41.89 -8.28 -2.34
N ASP A 277 -42.65 -8.40 -3.43
CA ASP A 277 -43.57 -9.51 -3.66
C ASP A 277 -42.80 -10.80 -3.93
N LYS A 278 -41.72 -10.75 -4.72
CA LYS A 278 -40.84 -11.89 -4.99
C LYS A 278 -40.14 -12.40 -3.73
N MET A 279 -39.65 -11.50 -2.89
CA MET A 279 -38.93 -11.84 -1.65
C MET A 279 -39.86 -12.05 -0.45
N GLN A 280 -41.18 -11.93 -0.63
CA GLN A 280 -42.20 -11.98 0.44
C GLN A 280 -41.80 -11.17 1.68
N THR A 281 -41.29 -9.96 1.45
CA THR A 281 -40.70 -9.13 2.51
C THR A 281 -41.45 -7.79 2.66
N SER A 282 -41.03 -6.95 3.60
CA SER A 282 -41.62 -5.62 3.76
C SER A 282 -41.07 -4.63 2.73
N ARG A 283 -41.84 -3.57 2.42
CA ARG A 283 -41.40 -2.48 1.53
C ARG A 283 -40.11 -1.82 2.04
N LYS A 284 -39.90 -1.77 3.36
CA LYS A 284 -38.69 -1.22 4.00
C LYS A 284 -37.43 -1.94 3.51
N TYR A 285 -37.43 -3.28 3.51
CA TYR A 285 -36.26 -4.08 3.11
C TYR A 285 -36.01 -4.02 1.61
N ALA A 286 -37.07 -4.15 0.80
CA ALA A 286 -36.97 -4.06 -0.66
C ALA A 286 -36.43 -2.69 -1.12
N LEU A 287 -36.93 -1.60 -0.52
CA LEU A 287 -36.44 -0.25 -0.81
C LEU A 287 -34.98 -0.08 -0.41
N ALA A 288 -34.61 -0.46 0.82
CA ALA A 288 -33.25 -0.35 1.32
C ALA A 288 -32.23 -1.10 0.45
N MET A 289 -32.57 -2.31 -0.01
CA MET A 289 -31.71 -3.07 -0.91
C MET A 289 -31.50 -2.35 -2.24
N LEU A 290 -32.57 -1.88 -2.88
CA LEU A 290 -32.48 -1.23 -4.17
C LEU A 290 -31.70 0.10 -4.10
N GLU A 291 -31.88 0.88 -3.04
CA GLU A 291 -31.09 2.09 -2.79
C GLU A 291 -29.61 1.78 -2.52
N HIS A 292 -29.33 0.70 -1.78
CA HIS A 292 -27.97 0.20 -1.56
C HIS A 292 -27.27 -0.21 -2.86
N LEU A 293 -27.98 -0.92 -3.74
CA LEU A 293 -27.46 -1.29 -5.06
C LEU A 293 -27.22 -0.07 -5.96
N ASP A 294 -28.08 0.94 -5.90
CA ASP A 294 -27.89 2.21 -6.62
C ASP A 294 -26.61 2.91 -6.13
N ALA A 295 -26.41 3.00 -4.81
CA ALA A 295 -25.24 3.63 -4.20
C ALA A 295 -23.93 2.89 -4.55
N ARG A 296 -23.99 1.56 -4.69
CA ARG A 296 -22.86 0.73 -5.15
C ARG A 296 -22.70 0.74 -6.67
N GLY A 297 -23.56 1.44 -7.41
CA GLY A 297 -23.52 1.54 -8.87
C GLY A 297 -23.86 0.23 -9.58
N ILE A 298 -24.55 -0.70 -8.92
CA ILE A 298 -24.99 -1.98 -9.49
C ILE A 298 -26.31 -1.80 -10.26
N THR A 299 -27.23 -1.00 -9.71
CA THR A 299 -28.47 -0.61 -10.38
C THR A 299 -28.49 0.88 -10.67
N GLN A 300 -29.39 1.30 -11.56
CA GLN A 300 -29.68 2.70 -11.83
C GLN A 300 -31.20 2.91 -11.83
N ARG A 301 -31.65 3.89 -11.05
CA ARG A 301 -33.05 4.32 -11.02
C ARG A 301 -33.44 5.08 -12.29
N ARG A 302 -34.56 4.69 -12.89
CA ARG A 302 -35.23 5.34 -14.03
C ARG A 302 -36.72 5.48 -13.69
N GLY A 303 -37.13 6.65 -13.19
CA GLY A 303 -38.47 6.86 -12.66
C GLY A 303 -38.75 5.97 -11.45
N ASP A 304 -39.75 5.09 -11.58
CA ASP A 304 -40.17 4.15 -10.52
C ASP A 304 -39.49 2.77 -10.62
N GLU A 305 -38.72 2.55 -11.69
CA GLU A 305 -38.05 1.29 -11.96
C GLU A 305 -36.52 1.42 -11.80
N ARG A 306 -35.86 0.28 -11.67
CA ARG A 306 -34.40 0.17 -11.66
C ARG A 306 -33.93 -0.85 -12.67
N VAL A 307 -32.86 -0.52 -13.37
CA VAL A 307 -32.19 -1.39 -14.34
C VAL A 307 -30.79 -1.73 -13.85
N LEU A 308 -30.23 -2.87 -14.24
CA LEU A 308 -28.83 -3.18 -13.97
C LEU A 308 -27.92 -2.24 -14.77
N ARG A 309 -26.83 -1.79 -14.15
CA ARG A 309 -25.75 -1.13 -14.88
C ARG A 309 -24.93 -2.18 -15.61
N GLU A 310 -24.74 -1.98 -16.91
CA GLU A 310 -23.72 -2.71 -17.66
C GLU A 310 -22.34 -2.41 -17.06
N ALA A 311 -21.54 -3.44 -16.83
CA ALA A 311 -20.16 -3.26 -16.42
C ALA A 311 -19.45 -2.47 -17.52
N ARG A 312 -18.95 -1.27 -17.20
CA ARG A 312 -18.08 -0.54 -18.12
C ARG A 312 -16.85 -1.41 -18.36
N SER A 313 -16.71 -1.94 -19.57
CA SER A 313 -15.47 -2.45 -20.13
C SER A 313 -14.39 -1.37 -20.15
#